data_AF-A0A2P4R9G5-F1
#
_entry.id   AF-A0A2P4R9G5-F1
#
_cell.length_a   1.000
_cell.length_b   1.000
_cell.length_c   1.000
_cell.angle_alpha   90.00
_cell.angle_beta   90.00
_cell.angle_gamma   90.00
#
_symmetry.space_group_name_H-M   'P 1'
#
loop_
_entity.id
_entity.type
_entity.pdbx_description
1 polymer ?
#
loop_
_entity_poly.entity_id
_entity_poly.type
_entity_poly.pdbx_seq_one_letter_code
_entity_poly.pdbx_strand_id
1 'polypeptide(L)'
;MSSLDKTMSFDFNENKGKDVKETLQSVYQSLEEKGYNPINQIVGYLLSGDPAYIPRHNDARNLILKHERDEIIEELVKSYLNQGK
;
A
#
# COMPACT_ATOMS: atom_id res chain seq x y z
N MET A 1 -38.02 -12.35 -23.84
CA MET A 1 -37.30 -11.08 -23.60
C MET A 1 -36.29 -11.34 -22.51
N SER A 2 -35.01 -11.25 -22.86
CA SER A 2 -33.88 -11.39 -21.95
C SER A 2 -33.88 -10.23 -20.96
N SER A 3 -33.54 -10.49 -19.70
CA SER A 3 -33.00 -9.47 -18.81
C SER A 3 -32.00 -10.16 -17.90
N LEU A 4 -30.78 -9.66 -17.93
CA LEU A 4 -29.60 -10.24 -17.32
C LEU A 4 -29.69 -10.09 -15.80
N ASP A 5 -29.97 -11.18 -15.08
CA ASP A 5 -29.59 -11.32 -13.67
C ASP A 5 -28.07 -11.53 -13.58
N LYS A 6 -27.31 -10.51 -14.00
CA LYS A 6 -25.90 -10.40 -13.67
C LYS A 6 -25.86 -9.78 -12.29
N THR A 7 -25.78 -10.62 -11.26
CA THR A 7 -25.35 -10.18 -9.93
C THR A 7 -24.00 -9.50 -10.11
N MET A 8 -23.98 -8.16 -10.09
CA MET A 8 -22.74 -7.43 -10.00
C MET A 8 -22.17 -7.73 -8.62
N SER A 9 -21.12 -8.54 -8.58
CA SER A 9 -20.24 -8.61 -7.42
C SER A 9 -19.73 -7.19 -7.21
N PHE A 10 -20.32 -6.49 -6.24
CA PHE A 10 -19.76 -5.25 -5.75
C PHE A 10 -18.49 -5.64 -5.00
N ASP A 11 -17.35 -5.55 -5.69
CA ASP A 11 -16.05 -5.65 -5.04
C ASP A 11 -15.94 -4.47 -4.08
N PHE A 12 -16.17 -4.75 -2.79
CA PHE A 12 -16.03 -3.79 -1.69
C PHE A 12 -14.64 -3.14 -1.60
N ASN A 13 -13.70 -3.54 -2.46
CA ASN A 13 -12.35 -2.99 -2.58
C ASN A 13 -12.24 -1.76 -3.49
N GLU A 14 -13.18 -1.46 -4.39
CA GLU A 14 -13.01 -0.34 -5.34
C GLU A 14 -13.15 1.07 -4.72
N ASN A 15 -13.54 1.20 -3.45
CA ASN A 15 -13.90 2.49 -2.84
C ASN A 15 -13.28 2.74 -1.45
N LYS A 16 -12.16 2.10 -1.10
CA LYS A 16 -11.37 2.50 0.09
C LYS A 16 -10.21 3.38 -0.38
N GLY A 17 -10.17 4.62 0.11
CA GLY A 17 -9.27 5.67 -0.38
C GLY A 17 -7.82 5.21 -0.51
N LYS A 18 -7.16 5.60 -1.61
CA LYS A 18 -5.79 5.21 -2.00
C LYS A 18 -5.36 3.86 -1.44
N ASP A 19 -5.56 2.81 -2.22
CA ASP A 19 -5.11 1.46 -1.90
C ASP A 19 -3.72 1.47 -1.27
N VAL A 20 -3.51 0.64 -0.25
CA VAL A 20 -2.20 0.43 0.41
C VAL A 20 -1.10 0.24 -0.65
N LYS A 21 -1.42 -0.43 -1.75
CA LYS A 21 -0.56 -0.60 -2.92
C LYS A 21 -0.11 0.73 -3.56
N GLU A 22 -1.03 1.67 -3.81
CA GLU A 22 -0.71 2.98 -4.39
C GLU A 22 0.14 3.82 -3.43
N THR A 23 -0.18 3.76 -2.13
CA THR A 23 0.62 4.42 -1.09
C THR A 23 2.04 3.86 -1.07
N LEU A 24 2.21 2.53 -1.04
CA LEU A 24 3.53 1.89 -1.07
C LEU A 24 4.30 2.24 -2.36
N GLN A 25 3.63 2.29 -3.51
CA GLN A 25 4.26 2.66 -4.78
C GLN A 25 4.73 4.13 -4.78
N SER A 26 3.92 5.04 -4.23
CA SER A 26 4.28 6.46 -4.09
C SER A 26 5.47 6.64 -3.14
N VAL A 27 5.47 5.90 -2.02
CA VAL A 27 6.57 5.89 -1.05
C VAL A 27 7.84 5.33 -1.68
N TYR A 28 7.73 4.25 -2.44
CA TYR A 28 8.84 3.62 -3.16
C TYR A 28 9.52 4.61 -4.12
N GLN A 29 8.74 5.25 -4.98
CA GLN A 29 9.25 6.26 -5.92
C GLN A 29 9.92 7.44 -5.19
N SER A 30 9.30 7.91 -4.11
CA SER A 30 9.84 9.02 -3.32
C SER A 30 11.17 8.70 -2.64
N LEU A 31 11.37 7.42 -2.28
CA LEU A 31 12.62 6.90 -1.73
C LEU A 31 13.71 6.78 -2.80
N GLU A 32 13.37 6.28 -4.00
CA GLU A 32 14.31 6.20 -5.14
C GLU A 32 14.78 7.59 -5.59
N GLU A 33 13.86 8.55 -5.74
CA GLU A 33 14.19 9.92 -6.14
C GLU A 33 15.15 10.61 -5.15
N LYS A 34 15.10 10.22 -3.87
CA LYS A 34 16.01 10.72 -2.83
C LYS A 34 17.30 9.91 -2.70
N GLY A 35 17.45 8.84 -3.47
CA GLY A 35 18.63 7.98 -3.44
C GLY A 35 18.71 7.06 -2.21
N TYR A 36 17.58 6.80 -1.55
CA TYR A 36 17.50 5.80 -0.49
C TYR A 36 17.21 4.42 -1.07
N ASN A 37 17.55 3.35 -0.34
CA ASN A 37 17.07 2.01 -0.66
C ASN A 37 15.60 1.88 -0.20
N PRO A 38 14.61 1.82 -1.11
CA PRO A 38 13.22 1.89 -0.72
C PRO A 38 12.78 0.70 0.12
N ILE A 39 13.23 -0.51 -0.23
CA ILE A 39 12.89 -1.76 0.47
C ILE A 39 13.33 -1.68 1.93
N ASN A 40 14.59 -1.29 2.18
CA ASN A 40 15.13 -1.22 3.53
C ASN A 40 14.38 -0.19 4.41
N GLN A 41 13.99 0.94 3.81
CA GLN A 41 13.29 2.01 4.53
C GLN A 41 11.84 1.63 4.85
N ILE A 42 11.15 0.98 3.91
CA ILE A 42 9.79 0.46 4.14
C ILE A 42 9.83 -0.64 5.21
N VAL A 43 10.75 -1.60 5.12
CA VAL A 43 10.92 -2.65 6.13
C VAL A 43 11.26 -2.05 7.51
N GLY A 44 12.17 -1.07 7.55
CA GLY A 44 12.53 -0.36 8.78
C GLY A 44 11.34 0.35 9.42
N TYR A 45 10.51 1.02 8.61
CA TYR A 45 9.27 1.64 9.08
C TYR A 45 8.28 0.60 9.62
N LEU A 46 8.04 -0.50 8.92
CA LEU A 46 7.08 -1.52 9.34
C LEU A 46 7.48 -2.19 10.67
N LEU A 47 8.77 -2.46 10.86
CA LEU A 47 9.28 -3.08 12.09
C LEU A 47 9.35 -2.11 13.28
N SER A 48 9.84 -0.89 13.07
CA SER A 48 10.07 0.08 14.16
C SER A 48 8.86 0.96 14.46
N GLY A 49 8.04 1.24 13.45
CA GLY A 49 7.00 2.27 13.49
C GLY A 49 7.51 3.70 13.46
N ASP A 50 8.82 3.92 13.27
CA ASP A 50 9.38 5.26 13.23
C ASP A 50 9.19 5.89 11.84
N PRO A 51 8.42 6.99 11.70
CA PRO A 51 8.24 7.67 10.43
C PRO A 51 9.53 8.30 9.88
N ALA A 52 10.61 8.38 10.67
CA ALA A 52 11.92 8.87 10.24
C ALA A 52 12.48 8.11 9.02
N TYR A 53 12.14 6.83 8.87
CA TYR A 53 12.54 5.98 7.74
C TYR A 53 11.95 6.47 6.40
N ILE A 54 10.79 7.14 6.42
CA ILE A 54 10.12 7.62 5.21
C ILE A 54 10.37 9.13 5.03
N PRO A 55 10.88 9.58 3.87
CA PRO A 55 11.13 11.00 3.61
C PRO A 55 9.81 11.78 3.52
N ARG A 56 9.86 13.08 3.81
CA ARG A 56 8.72 14.01 3.62
C ARG A 56 8.49 14.38 2.14
N HIS A 57 9.28 13.82 1.23
CA HIS A 57 9.22 14.08 -0.21
C HIS A 57 7.93 13.53 -0.82
N ASN A 58 7.32 14.26 -1.75
CA ASN A 58 6.06 13.91 -2.43
C ASN A 58 4.95 13.41 -1.48
N ASP A 59 4.87 13.98 -0.27
CA ASP A 59 3.92 13.58 0.77
C ASP A 59 3.99 12.08 1.19
N ALA A 60 5.05 11.36 0.83
CA ALA A 60 5.19 9.92 1.10
C ALA A 60 5.00 9.57 2.57
N ARG A 61 5.62 10.35 3.49
CA ARG A 61 5.44 10.17 4.92
C ARG A 61 3.98 10.33 5.36
N ASN A 62 3.28 11.34 4.85
CA ASN A 62 1.88 11.58 5.21
C ASN A 62 0.96 10.52 4.62
N LEU A 63 1.27 9.98 3.45
CA LEU A 63 0.52 8.91 2.82
C LEU A 63 0.62 7.62 3.64
N ILE A 64 1.83 7.20 4.00
CA ILE A 64 2.01 5.93 4.74
C ILE A 64 1.45 5.99 6.17
N LEU A 65 1.41 7.17 6.78
CA LEU A 65 0.86 7.37 8.13
C LEU A 65 -0.67 7.31 8.19
N LYS A 66 -1.35 7.36 7.03
CA LYS A 66 -2.81 7.19 6.96
C LYS A 66 -3.24 5.74 7.11
N HIS A 67 -2.31 4.80 6.94
CA HIS A 67 -2.56 3.37 7.05
C HIS A 67 -1.92 2.86 8.34
N GLU A 68 -2.64 1.96 9.02
CA GLU A 68 -2.04 1.25 10.15
C GLU A 68 -1.00 0.26 9.65
N ARG A 69 0.02 -0.03 10.47
CA ARG A 69 1.15 -0.87 10.03
C ARG A 69 0.74 -2.31 9.80
N ASP A 70 -0.14 -2.81 10.65
CA ASP A 70 -0.76 -4.13 10.52
C ASP A 70 -1.59 -4.24 9.24
N GLU A 71 -2.35 -3.21 8.86
CA GLU A 71 -3.05 -3.14 7.56
C GLU A 71 -2.06 -3.31 6.39
N ILE A 72 -0.94 -2.59 6.42
CA ILE A 72 0.09 -2.69 5.38
C ILE A 72 0.71 -4.09 5.33
N ILE A 73 1.05 -4.66 6.50
CA ILE A 73 1.65 -6.00 6.58
C ILE A 73 0.66 -7.08 6.12
N GLU A 74 -0.61 -6.98 6.52
CA GLU A 74 -1.66 -7.93 6.13
C GLU A 74 -1.82 -7.94 4.61
N GLU A 75 -1.88 -6.76 3.98
CA GLU A 75 -2.00 -6.65 2.53
C GLU A 75 -0.77 -7.19 1.80
N LEU A 76 0.44 -6.94 2.32
CA LEU A 76 1.67 -7.52 1.78
C LEU A 76 1.67 -9.05 1.85
N VAL A 77 1.23 -9.63 2.98
CA VAL A 77 1.14 -11.08 3.15
C VAL A 77 0.07 -11.68 2.22
N LYS A 78 -1.11 -11.07 2.13
CA LYS A 78 -2.18 -11.46 1.20
C LYS A 78 -1.67 -11.44 -0.24
N SER A 79 -1.02 -10.36 -0.65
CA SER A 79 -0.46 -10.21 -2.00
C SER A 79 0.59 -11.27 -2.31
N TYR A 80 1.50 -11.53 -1.36
CA TYR A 80 2.56 -12.52 -1.53
C TYR A 80 2.01 -13.95 -1.67
N LEU A 81 1.01 -14.32 -0.86
CA LEU A 81 0.40 -15.66 -0.91
C LEU A 81 -0.58 -15.83 -2.09
N ASN A 82 -1.23 -14.76 -2.54
CA ASN A 82 -2.13 -14.80 -3.70
C ASN A 82 -1.40 -14.88 -5.04
N GLN A 83 -0.13 -14.47 -5.12
CA GLN A 83 0.69 -14.64 -6.33
C GLN A 83 1.10 -16.10 -6.60
N GLY A 84 0.84 -17.01 -5.65
CA GLY A 84 1.12 -18.44 -5.76
C GLY A 84 -0.04 -19.31 -6.25
N LYS A 85 -1.11 -18.72 -6.79
CA LYS A 85 -2.25 -19.44 -7.37
C LYS A 85 -2.42 -19.15 -8.86
#